data_AF-A0A7C6FQK3-F1
#
_entry.id   AF-A0A7C6FQK3-F1
#
_cell.length_a   1.000
_cell.length_b   1.000
_cell.length_c   1.000
_cell.angle_alpha   90.00
_cell.angle_beta   90.00
_cell.angle_gamma   90.00
#
_symmetry.space_group_name_H-M   'P 1'
#
loop_
_entity.id
_entity.type
_entity.pdbx_description
1 polymer ?
#
loop_
_entity_poly.entity_id
_entity_poly.type
_entity_poly.pdbx_seq_one_letter_code
_entity_poly.pdbx_strand_id
1 'polypeptide(L)'
;MEVQQLGSGKILILLKGEELRTLPVPPTDMTTQDASTILRRALGNTYDPSWDSVYFEMFPGHDSLLLFALQHNGAPSFFTFDSIEPLIDVAHASPSGLISYLTHDGEAYTLIVYPWHGENLPSALSEYGRPAEYHAFYALHLSEHSTVIAGPHALDVIRHYFK
;
A
#
# COMPACT_ATOMS: atom_id res chain seq x y z
N MET A 1 -23.52 -5.76 11.15
CA MET A 1 -22.23 -5.49 10.49
C MET A 1 -21.58 -4.46 11.35
N GLU A 2 -20.42 -4.78 11.89
CA GLU A 2 -19.69 -3.86 12.76
C GLU A 2 -18.59 -3.21 11.94
N VAL A 3 -18.54 -1.88 11.93
CA VAL A 3 -17.54 -1.10 11.19
C VAL A 3 -16.77 -0.26 12.20
N GLN A 4 -15.45 -0.41 12.21
CA GLN A 4 -14.56 0.33 13.09
C GLN A 4 -13.50 1.05 12.26
N GLN A 5 -13.37 2.36 12.46
CA GLN A 5 -12.34 3.17 11.83
C GLN A 5 -11.06 3.14 12.66
N LEU A 6 -9.92 2.85 12.03
CA LEU A 6 -8.60 2.73 12.64
C LEU A 6 -7.72 3.89 12.17
N GLY A 7 -8.04 5.11 12.61
CA GLY A 7 -7.34 6.32 12.18
C GLY A 7 -7.74 6.78 10.77
N SER A 8 -6.85 7.51 10.09
CA SER A 8 -7.05 7.96 8.72
C SER A 8 -6.88 6.80 7.75
N GLY A 9 -7.88 6.55 6.91
CA GLY A 9 -7.81 5.61 5.79
C GLY A 9 -7.63 4.14 6.10
N LYS A 10 -7.95 3.68 7.32
CA LYS A 10 -8.02 2.25 7.63
C LYS A 10 -9.37 1.94 8.27
N ILE A 11 -10.01 0.89 7.80
CA ILE A 11 -11.31 0.43 8.30
C ILE A 11 -11.25 -1.07 8.54
N LEU A 12 -11.86 -1.49 9.63
CA LEU A 12 -12.11 -2.87 10.00
C LEU A 12 -13.60 -3.13 9.91
N ILE A 13 -13.99 -4.16 9.17
CA ILE A 13 -15.37 -4.59 8.98
C ILE A 13 -15.50 -6.01 9.49
N LEU A 14 -16.40 -6.22 10.45
CA LEU A 14 -16.71 -7.53 10.99
C LEU A 14 -18.13 -7.94 10.59
N LEU A 15 -18.21 -9.05 9.87
CA LEU A 15 -19.46 -9.70 9.48
C LEU A 15 -19.66 -10.97 10.31
N LYS A 16 -20.88 -11.17 10.80
CA LYS A 16 -21.28 -12.33 11.61
C LYS A 16 -22.71 -12.76 11.27
N GLY A 17 -23.02 -14.03 11.55
CA GLY A 17 -24.41 -14.52 11.55
C GLY A 17 -25.11 -14.35 10.19
N GLU A 18 -26.30 -13.75 10.21
CA GLU A 18 -27.14 -13.59 9.01
C GLU A 18 -26.45 -12.82 7.89
N GLU A 19 -25.63 -11.82 8.20
CA GLU A 19 -24.96 -11.02 7.17
C GLU A 19 -23.91 -11.83 6.41
N LEU A 20 -23.21 -12.72 7.11
CA LEU A 20 -22.26 -13.65 6.50
C LEU A 20 -22.99 -14.63 5.55
N ARG A 21 -24.19 -15.07 5.95
CA ARG A 21 -25.04 -15.97 5.14
C ARG A 21 -25.60 -15.29 3.89
N THR A 22 -25.76 -13.96 3.93
CA THR A 22 -26.19 -13.17 2.76
C THR A 22 -25.09 -12.85 1.77
N LEU A 23 -23.84 -13.27 2.03
CA LEU A 23 -22.75 -13.10 1.07
C LEU A 23 -22.98 -14.00 -0.15
N PRO A 24 -22.67 -13.50 -1.37
CA PRO A 24 -22.87 -14.25 -2.60
C PRO A 24 -21.94 -15.46 -2.73
N VAL A 25 -20.81 -15.44 -2.03
CA VAL A 25 -19.80 -16.50 -2.01
C VAL A 25 -19.29 -16.74 -0.58
N PRO A 26 -18.78 -17.94 -0.27
CA PRO A 26 -18.12 -18.20 1.00
C PRO A 26 -16.93 -17.25 1.23
N PRO A 27 -16.64 -16.87 2.48
CA PRO A 27 -15.52 -15.99 2.80
C PRO A 27 -14.14 -16.45 2.29
N THR A 28 -13.96 -17.76 2.09
CA THR A 28 -12.72 -18.36 1.57
C THR A 28 -12.50 -18.13 0.08
N ASP A 29 -13.59 -17.93 -0.67
CA ASP A 29 -13.58 -17.82 -2.13
C ASP A 29 -13.83 -16.38 -2.60
N MET A 30 -13.84 -15.44 -1.64
CA MET A 30 -14.11 -14.04 -1.90
C MET A 30 -13.00 -13.38 -2.72
N THR A 31 -13.43 -12.64 -3.74
CA THR A 31 -12.54 -11.81 -4.55
C THR A 31 -12.38 -10.40 -3.98
N THR A 32 -11.40 -9.66 -4.47
CA THR A 32 -11.24 -8.22 -4.18
C THR A 32 -12.49 -7.40 -4.54
N GLN A 33 -13.24 -7.82 -5.57
CA GLN A 33 -14.47 -7.16 -5.98
C GLN A 33 -15.61 -7.36 -4.96
N ASP A 34 -15.69 -8.56 -4.38
CA ASP A 34 -16.64 -8.86 -3.29
C ASP A 34 -16.30 -8.03 -2.04
N ALA A 35 -15.02 -7.96 -1.68
CA ALA A 35 -14.53 -7.13 -0.58
C ALA A 35 -14.84 -5.63 -0.80
N SER A 36 -14.66 -5.13 -2.02
CA SER A 36 -15.02 -3.75 -2.37
C SER A 36 -16.51 -3.49 -2.25
N THR A 37 -17.35 -4.47 -2.60
CA THR A 37 -18.81 -4.36 -2.45
C THR A 37 -19.22 -4.32 -0.98
N ILE A 38 -18.60 -5.14 -0.13
CA ILE A 38 -18.80 -5.10 1.32
C ILE A 38 -18.37 -3.74 1.88
N LEU A 39 -17.21 -3.22 1.47
CA LEU A 39 -16.73 -1.90 1.88
C LEU A 39 -17.71 -0.79 1.48
N ARG A 40 -18.18 -0.78 0.22
CA ARG A 40 -19.19 0.18 -0.26
C ARG A 40 -20.47 0.11 0.55
N ARG A 41 -20.93 -1.10 0.90
CA ARG A 41 -22.12 -1.29 1.75
C ARG A 41 -21.88 -0.84 3.19
N ALA A 42 -20.69 -1.07 3.73
CA ALA A 42 -20.29 -0.69 5.09
C ALA A 42 -20.19 0.82 5.26
N LEU A 43 -19.63 1.52 4.27
CA LEU A 43 -19.47 2.97 4.27
C LEU A 43 -20.76 3.70 3.84
N GLY A 44 -21.55 3.13 2.94
CA GLY A 44 -22.80 3.73 2.46
C GLY A 44 -22.57 5.15 1.95
N ASN A 45 -23.19 6.14 2.61
CA ASN A 45 -23.09 7.56 2.21
C ASN A 45 -21.75 8.21 2.56
N THR A 46 -20.90 7.57 3.36
CA THR A 46 -19.55 8.06 3.66
C THR A 46 -18.49 7.46 2.73
N TYR A 47 -18.89 6.63 1.76
CA TYR A 47 -17.99 6.18 0.71
C TYR A 47 -17.64 7.34 -0.21
N ASP A 48 -16.36 7.57 -0.41
CA ASP A 48 -15.83 8.60 -1.31
C ASP A 48 -14.75 8.01 -2.25
N PRO A 49 -14.36 8.72 -3.33
CA PRO A 49 -13.42 8.21 -4.33
C PRO A 49 -12.03 7.81 -3.81
N SER A 50 -11.62 8.26 -2.63
CA SER A 50 -10.37 7.82 -2.00
C SER A 50 -10.40 6.34 -1.59
N TRP A 51 -11.58 5.72 -1.53
CA TRP A 51 -11.76 4.28 -1.35
C TRP A 51 -11.78 3.47 -2.66
N ASP A 52 -11.54 4.09 -3.81
CA ASP A 52 -11.44 3.35 -5.09
C ASP A 52 -10.07 2.65 -5.26
N SER A 53 -9.04 3.07 -4.51
CA SER A 53 -7.75 2.39 -4.42
C SER A 53 -7.53 1.88 -3.00
N VAL A 54 -7.86 0.61 -2.76
CA VAL A 54 -7.88 0.01 -1.42
C VAL A 54 -7.22 -1.36 -1.47
N TYR A 55 -6.32 -1.59 -0.51
CA TYR A 55 -5.83 -2.92 -0.20
C TYR A 55 -6.78 -3.60 0.78
N PHE A 56 -7.10 -4.87 0.50
CA PHE A 56 -7.96 -5.68 1.35
C PHE A 56 -7.20 -6.85 1.93
N GLU A 57 -7.39 -7.05 3.23
CA GLU A 57 -6.93 -8.25 3.94
C GLU A 57 -8.14 -8.93 4.58
N MET A 58 -8.31 -10.22 4.31
CA MET A 58 -9.49 -10.98 4.73
C MET A 58 -9.07 -12.13 5.65
N PHE A 59 -9.73 -12.21 6.80
CA PHE A 59 -9.53 -13.27 7.78
C PHE A 59 -10.86 -13.99 8.01
N PRO A 60 -11.13 -15.08 7.27
CA PRO A 60 -12.32 -15.89 7.48
C PRO A 60 -12.19 -16.70 8.77
N GLY A 61 -13.18 -16.60 9.64
CA GLY A 61 -13.38 -17.45 10.80
C GLY A 61 -14.54 -18.44 10.58
N HIS A 62 -14.83 -19.27 11.59
CA HIS A 62 -15.87 -20.30 11.47
C HIS A 62 -17.27 -19.70 11.21
N ASP A 63 -17.64 -18.64 11.94
CA ASP A 63 -18.96 -17.98 11.85
C ASP A 63 -18.85 -16.46 11.61
N SER A 64 -17.68 -16.01 11.14
CA SER A 64 -17.39 -14.59 11.00
C SER A 64 -16.39 -14.32 9.87
N LEU A 65 -16.44 -13.13 9.29
CA LEU A 65 -15.40 -12.61 8.41
C LEU A 65 -14.91 -11.29 8.96
N LEU A 66 -13.60 -11.18 9.15
CA LEU A 66 -12.93 -9.93 9.44
C LEU A 66 -12.26 -9.41 8.17
N LEU A 67 -12.67 -8.22 7.73
CA LEU A 67 -12.15 -7.55 6.54
C LEU A 67 -11.43 -6.29 6.99
N PHE A 68 -10.14 -6.20 6.68
CA PHE A 68 -9.36 -4.98 6.75
C PHE A 68 -9.34 -4.30 5.39
N ALA A 69 -9.74 -3.03 5.36
CA ALA A 69 -9.69 -2.18 4.20
C ALA A 69 -8.73 -1.02 4.48
N LEU A 70 -7.64 -0.95 3.72
CA LEU A 70 -6.62 0.09 3.84
C LEU A 70 -6.65 0.96 2.57
N GLN A 71 -7.02 2.22 2.72
CA GLN A 71 -6.91 3.21 1.66
C GLN A 71 -5.46 3.38 1.27
N HIS A 72 -5.25 3.29 -0.03
CA HIS A 72 -3.99 3.63 -0.64
C HIS A 72 -4.03 5.13 -0.97
N ASN A 73 -3.09 5.91 -0.46
CA ASN A 73 -2.94 7.29 -0.90
C ASN A 73 -2.40 7.20 -2.34
N GLY A 74 -3.28 7.26 -3.34
CA GLY A 74 -2.98 6.86 -4.72
C GLY A 74 -1.80 7.59 -5.39
N ALA A 75 -1.25 8.64 -4.77
CA ALA A 75 -0.11 9.37 -5.27
C ALA A 75 1.22 8.76 -4.77
N PRO A 76 2.06 8.17 -5.65
CA PRO A 76 3.42 7.82 -5.30
C PRO A 76 4.21 9.06 -4.88
N SER A 77 5.11 8.88 -3.93
CA SER A 77 6.17 9.82 -3.63
C SER A 77 7.49 9.30 -4.20
N PHE A 78 8.30 10.20 -4.73
CA PHE A 78 9.52 9.83 -5.44
C PHE A 78 10.75 10.39 -4.72
N PHE A 79 11.79 9.58 -4.61
CA PHE A 79 13.07 9.96 -4.06
C PHE A 79 14.18 9.49 -4.99
N THR A 80 15.11 10.39 -5.30
CA THR A 80 16.24 10.10 -6.19
C THR A 80 17.54 10.00 -5.39
N PHE A 81 18.41 9.10 -5.82
CA PHE A 81 19.70 8.81 -5.21
C PHE A 81 20.76 8.64 -6.29
N ASP A 82 21.95 9.19 -6.08
CA ASP A 82 23.07 9.07 -7.04
C ASP A 82 23.77 7.71 -6.94
N SER A 83 23.59 7.00 -5.81
CA SER A 83 24.24 5.73 -5.55
C SER A 83 23.40 4.84 -4.62
N ILE A 84 23.83 3.59 -4.45
CA ILE A 84 23.10 2.59 -3.66
C ILE A 84 23.35 2.73 -2.15
N GLU A 85 24.46 3.34 -1.74
CA GLU A 85 24.86 3.43 -0.33
C GLU A 85 23.83 4.18 0.53
N PRO A 86 23.34 5.38 0.15
CA PRO A 86 22.31 6.07 0.92
C PRO A 86 20.98 5.30 0.94
N LEU A 87 20.69 4.48 -0.07
CA LEU A 87 19.50 3.62 -0.10
C LEU A 87 19.56 2.50 0.95
N ILE A 88 20.75 2.00 1.25
CA ILE A 88 20.95 1.01 2.32
C ILE A 88 20.65 1.66 3.68
N ASP A 89 21.13 2.88 3.91
CA ASP A 89 20.85 3.64 5.13
C ASP A 89 19.34 3.91 5.30
N VAL A 90 18.67 4.32 4.22
CA VAL A 90 17.20 4.47 4.19
C VAL A 90 16.49 3.17 4.53
N ALA A 91 16.92 2.04 3.96
CA ALA A 91 16.31 0.74 4.18
C ALA A 91 16.39 0.28 5.65
N HIS A 92 17.49 0.57 6.32
CA HIS A 92 17.67 0.28 7.76
C HIS A 92 16.89 1.24 8.66
N ALA A 93 16.77 2.51 8.28
CA ALA A 93 16.04 3.52 9.04
C ALA A 93 14.52 3.48 8.84
N SER A 94 14.04 2.79 7.79
CA SER A 94 12.62 2.73 7.45
C SER A 94 11.90 1.52 8.08
N PRO A 95 10.60 1.66 8.44
CA PRO A 95 9.80 0.53 8.92
C PRO A 95 9.62 -0.53 7.82
N SER A 96 9.48 -1.78 8.24
CA SER A 96 9.19 -2.90 7.32
C SER A 96 7.80 -2.82 6.72
N GLY A 97 7.61 -3.37 5.52
CA GLY A 97 6.30 -3.47 4.87
C GLY A 97 5.87 -2.22 4.11
N LEU A 98 6.75 -1.22 3.98
CA LEU A 98 6.49 -0.06 3.14
C LEU A 98 6.48 -0.48 1.67
N ILE A 99 5.36 -0.23 0.97
CA ILE A 99 5.24 -0.51 -0.45
C ILE A 99 6.19 0.41 -1.21
N SER A 100 7.19 -0.17 -1.83
CA SER A 100 8.28 0.56 -2.47
C SER A 100 8.86 -0.21 -3.66
N TYR A 101 9.20 0.54 -4.71
CA TYR A 101 9.85 0.04 -5.90
C TYR A 101 11.13 0.83 -6.14
N LEU A 102 12.24 0.12 -6.37
CA LEU A 102 13.51 0.71 -6.74
C LEU A 102 13.75 0.51 -8.23
N THR A 103 14.05 1.60 -8.92
CA THR A 103 14.36 1.64 -10.34
C THR A 103 15.67 2.34 -10.59
N HIS A 104 16.28 2.08 -11.75
CA HIS A 104 17.48 2.77 -12.22
C HIS A 104 17.38 3.02 -13.72
N ASP A 105 17.53 4.28 -14.12
CA ASP A 105 17.38 4.72 -15.52
C ASP A 105 18.72 4.86 -16.27
N GLY A 106 19.84 4.55 -15.61
CA GLY A 106 21.18 4.68 -16.15
C GLY A 106 21.96 5.87 -15.57
N GLU A 107 21.26 6.86 -15.01
CA GLU A 107 21.87 8.02 -14.38
C GLU A 107 21.67 8.02 -12.87
N ALA A 108 20.47 7.68 -12.40
CA ALA A 108 20.13 7.72 -10.99
C ALA A 108 19.24 6.56 -10.56
N TYR A 109 19.28 6.28 -9.25
CA TYR A 109 18.33 5.39 -8.61
C TYR A 109 17.08 6.18 -8.22
N THR A 110 15.90 5.72 -8.63
CA THR A 110 14.62 6.30 -8.22
C THR A 110 13.85 5.30 -7.36
N LEU A 111 13.61 5.68 -6.11
CA LEU A 111 12.74 4.97 -5.18
C LEU A 111 11.33 5.57 -5.25
N ILE A 112 10.38 4.73 -5.64
CA ILE A 112 8.95 5.04 -5.69
C ILE A 112 8.35 4.48 -4.40
N VAL A 113 7.76 5.33 -3.57
CA VAL A 113 7.15 4.94 -2.31
C VAL A 113 5.65 5.21 -2.37
N TYR A 114 4.88 4.23 -1.95
CA TYR A 114 3.43 4.33 -1.86
C TYR A 114 3.02 4.38 -0.39
N PRO A 115 2.81 5.58 0.18
CA PRO A 115 2.38 5.69 1.56
C PRO A 115 0.93 5.21 1.71
N TRP A 116 0.64 4.56 2.83
CA TRP A 116 -0.73 4.34 3.25
C TRP A 116 -1.41 5.69 3.53
N HIS A 117 -2.71 5.77 3.30
CA HIS A 117 -3.45 7.02 3.50
C HIS A 117 -3.26 7.55 4.93
N GLY A 118 -2.80 8.80 5.05
CA GLY A 118 -2.60 9.48 6.33
C GLY A 118 -1.37 9.03 7.14
N GLU A 119 -0.55 8.13 6.61
CA GLU A 119 0.77 7.87 7.17
C GLU A 119 1.80 8.87 6.65
N ASN A 120 2.67 9.33 7.55
CA ASN A 120 3.82 10.14 7.19
C ASN A 120 4.92 9.24 6.63
N LEU A 121 5.57 9.70 5.57
CA LEU A 121 6.76 9.04 5.05
C LEU A 121 7.89 9.07 6.10
N PRO A 122 8.70 8.00 6.19
CA PRO A 122 9.90 8.00 7.03
C PRO A 122 10.81 9.21 6.71
N SER A 123 11.24 9.94 7.74
CA SER A 123 12.10 11.13 7.57
C SER A 123 13.42 10.80 6.87
N ALA A 124 13.93 9.58 7.08
CA ALA A 124 15.14 9.08 6.44
C ALA A 124 15.12 9.19 4.91
N LEU A 125 13.94 9.05 4.27
CA LEU A 125 13.81 9.17 2.81
C LEU A 125 14.26 10.55 2.30
N SER A 126 13.91 11.61 3.01
CA SER A 126 14.29 12.99 2.68
C SER A 126 15.65 13.40 3.25
N GLU A 127 16.18 12.65 4.22
CA GLU A 127 17.49 12.90 4.83
C GLU A 127 18.62 12.38 3.94
N TYR A 128 18.45 11.18 3.39
CA TYR A 128 19.45 10.51 2.55
C TYR A 128 19.15 10.61 1.06
N GLY A 129 17.90 10.85 0.68
CA GLY A 129 17.44 10.99 -0.70
C GLY A 129 17.00 12.41 -1.03
N ARG A 130 16.89 12.70 -2.32
CA ARG A 130 16.31 13.96 -2.80
C ARG A 130 14.86 13.73 -3.22
N PRO A 131 13.88 14.35 -2.53
CA PRO A 131 12.49 14.33 -2.98
C PRO A 131 12.39 14.83 -4.41
N ALA A 132 11.63 14.12 -5.25
CA ALA A 132 11.38 14.51 -6.62
C ALA A 132 9.87 14.68 -6.83
N GLU A 133 9.50 15.82 -7.40
CA GLU A 133 8.11 16.11 -7.77
C GLU A 133 7.84 15.59 -9.18
N TYR A 134 7.39 14.35 -9.26
CA TYR A 134 6.89 13.77 -10.50
C TYR A 134 5.39 13.61 -10.49
N HIS A 135 4.80 13.64 -11.68
CA HIS A 135 3.40 13.29 -11.84
C HIS A 135 3.17 11.82 -11.43
N ALA A 136 2.01 11.49 -10.87
CA ALA A 136 1.71 10.12 -10.42
C ALA A 136 1.93 9.04 -11.51
N PHE A 137 1.60 9.39 -12.77
CA PHE A 137 1.83 8.53 -13.95
C PHE A 137 3.31 8.33 -14.31
N TYR A 138 4.24 9.06 -13.72
CA TYR A 138 5.67 8.86 -13.97
C TYR A 138 6.16 7.51 -13.45
N ALA A 139 5.51 6.94 -12.43
CA ALA A 139 5.79 5.57 -12.00
C ALA A 139 5.56 4.55 -13.13
N LEU A 140 4.54 4.76 -13.98
CA LEU A 140 4.30 3.92 -15.16
C LEU A 140 5.42 4.08 -16.18
N HIS A 141 5.82 5.32 -16.46
CA HIS A 141 6.95 5.60 -17.35
C HIS A 141 8.23 4.90 -16.89
N LEU A 142 8.56 4.98 -15.58
CA LEU A 142 9.71 4.27 -15.03
C LEU A 142 9.57 2.75 -15.19
N SER A 143 8.39 2.18 -14.97
CA SER A 143 8.19 0.73 -15.16
C SER A 143 8.39 0.27 -16.61
N GLU A 144 8.18 1.15 -17.58
CA GLU A 144 8.32 0.86 -19.01
C GLU A 144 9.72 1.13 -19.56
N HIS A 145 10.41 2.14 -19.01
CA HIS A 145 11.64 2.69 -19.59
C HIS A 145 12.89 2.61 -18.71
N SER A 146 12.75 2.23 -17.44
CA SER A 146 13.88 2.05 -16.52
C SER A 146 14.09 0.58 -16.18
N THR A 147 15.24 0.28 -15.55
CA THR A 147 15.49 -1.06 -14.99
C THR A 147 14.88 -1.14 -13.60
N VAL A 148 13.87 -2.00 -13.42
CA VAL A 148 13.34 -2.31 -12.08
C VAL A 148 14.32 -3.22 -11.34
N ILE A 149 14.84 -2.74 -10.21
CA ILE A 149 15.81 -3.47 -9.38
C ILE A 149 15.09 -4.32 -8.33
N ALA A 150 14.09 -3.73 -7.65
CA ALA A 150 13.37 -4.41 -6.57
C ALA A 150 11.96 -3.85 -6.38
N GLY A 151 11.04 -4.71 -5.93
CA GLY A 151 9.65 -4.38 -5.60
C GLY A 151 8.86 -5.65 -5.30
N PRO A 152 7.66 -5.57 -4.69
CA PRO A 152 6.95 -4.38 -4.21
C PRO A 152 7.38 -3.91 -2.80
N HIS A 153 8.42 -4.52 -2.23
CA HIS A 153 8.99 -4.14 -0.92
C HIS A 153 10.49 -3.87 -1.05
N ALA A 154 10.87 -2.95 -1.94
CA ALA A 154 12.26 -2.69 -2.28
C ALA A 154 13.16 -2.43 -1.07
N LEU A 155 12.70 -1.63 -0.09
CA LEU A 155 13.49 -1.35 1.12
C LEU A 155 13.71 -2.60 1.98
N ASP A 156 12.71 -3.48 2.11
CA ASP A 156 12.87 -4.74 2.84
C ASP A 156 13.86 -5.68 2.14
N VAL A 157 13.85 -5.69 0.81
CA VAL A 157 14.79 -6.45 -0.02
C VAL A 157 16.22 -5.93 0.19
N ILE A 158 16.43 -4.62 0.09
CA ILE A 158 17.76 -4.01 0.30
C ILE A 158 18.27 -4.33 1.72
N ARG A 159 17.44 -4.11 2.75
CA ARG A 159 17.79 -4.43 4.14
C ARG A 159 18.15 -5.90 4.33
N HIS A 160 17.49 -6.81 3.61
CA HIS A 160 17.79 -8.24 3.69
C HIS A 160 19.18 -8.59 3.12
N TYR A 161 19.55 -8.01 1.98
CA TYR A 161 20.80 -8.31 1.29
C TYR A 161 22.01 -7.56 1.85
N PHE A 162 21.80 -6.34 2.35
CA PHE A 162 22.85 -5.46 2.88
C PHE A 162 22.73 -5.34 4.41
N LYS A 163 23.09 -6.41 5.12
CA LYS A 163 23.11 -6.46 6.59
C LYS A 163 24.17 -5.55 7.20
#